data_AF-A0A242VZU7-F1
#
_entry.id   AF-A0A242VZU7-F1
#
_cell.length_a   1.000
_cell.length_b   1.000
_cell.length_c   1.000
_cell.angle_alpha   90.00
_cell.angle_beta   90.00
_cell.angle_gamma   90.00
#
_symmetry.space_group_name_H-M   'P 1'
#
loop_
_entity.id
_entity.type
_entity.pdbx_description
1 polymer ?
#
loop_
_entity_poly.entity_id
_entity_poly.type
_entity_poly.pdbx_seq_one_letter_code
_entity_poly.pdbx_strand_id
1 'polypeptide(L)'
;MKLTIPKQHGAWGMLLIPFVLGILIGKWTWYHIPLFLAWLFVYLATYPLLMYVKQPRKKYYLHCFFLYFSVTCVCAIIALIYEWRIVFFSIIMLPFFFMNIYFSRQKNERALLNDICAIVLFCIGGIISYYFTMKTVDKNILMVATMSFLYFMGSTFYVKTMIREKKNPKYRFVSWWYHSLLVSATLIVSPWVTIIFIPSLIRSIVLYGRNISILKVGILEIINSIYFFIATILVFEFFIS
;
A
#
# COMPACT_ATOMS: atom_id res chain seq x y z
N MET A 1 19.84 -20.99 -5.86
CA MET A 1 19.46 -19.75 -6.57
C MET A 1 19.22 -18.65 -5.54
N LYS A 2 19.72 -17.41 -5.74
CA LYS A 2 19.41 -16.30 -4.82
C LYS A 2 17.95 -15.89 -5.04
N LEU A 3 17.13 -15.84 -3.99
CA LEU A 3 15.74 -15.38 -4.08
C LEU A 3 15.71 -13.86 -4.35
N THR A 4 14.82 -13.41 -5.24
CA THR A 4 14.69 -11.99 -5.60
C THR A 4 13.56 -11.33 -4.83
N ILE A 5 13.91 -10.67 -3.73
CA ILE A 5 12.94 -10.02 -2.85
C ILE A 5 12.91 -8.51 -3.15
N PRO A 6 11.72 -7.88 -3.14
CA PRO A 6 11.59 -6.43 -3.25
C PRO A 6 12.41 -5.70 -2.17
N LYS A 7 13.24 -4.73 -2.59
CA LYS A 7 14.08 -3.92 -1.69
C LYS A 7 13.33 -2.72 -1.06
N GLN A 8 12.03 -2.59 -1.33
CA GLN A 8 11.25 -1.42 -0.91
C GLN A 8 10.60 -1.68 0.44
N HIS A 9 11.28 -1.30 1.53
CA HIS A 9 10.78 -1.56 2.89
C HIS A 9 9.40 -0.94 3.17
N GLY A 10 9.12 0.26 2.66
CA GLY A 10 7.82 0.93 2.86
C GLY A 10 6.63 0.24 2.17
N ALA A 11 6.87 -0.51 1.07
CA ALA A 11 5.82 -1.20 0.35
C ALA A 11 5.24 -2.39 1.13
N TRP A 12 5.98 -2.93 2.11
CA TRP A 12 5.46 -3.98 3.00
C TRP A 12 4.35 -3.48 3.91
N GLY A 13 4.45 -2.23 4.41
CA GLY A 13 3.37 -1.61 5.16
C GLY A 13 2.12 -1.43 4.30
N MET A 14 2.30 -0.98 3.05
CA MET A 14 1.21 -0.85 2.08
C MET A 14 0.56 -2.19 1.73
N LEU A 15 1.34 -3.27 1.65
CA LEU A 15 0.82 -4.62 1.41
C LEU A 15 -0.05 -5.13 2.57
N LEU A 16 0.42 -4.92 3.81
CA LEU A 16 -0.16 -5.51 5.01
C LEU A 16 -1.34 -4.70 5.57
N ILE A 17 -1.17 -3.39 5.74
CA ILE A 17 -2.10 -2.57 6.54
C ILE A 17 -3.51 -2.55 5.95
N PRO A 18 -3.74 -2.17 4.67
CA PRO A 18 -5.09 -2.15 4.11
C PRO A 18 -5.72 -3.54 4.10
N PHE A 19 -4.92 -4.58 3.82
CA PHE A 19 -5.37 -5.97 3.79
C PHE A 19 -5.87 -6.43 5.17
N VAL A 20 -5.09 -6.19 6.22
CA VAL A 20 -5.45 -6.57 7.59
C VAL A 20 -6.61 -5.72 8.12
N LEU A 21 -6.65 -4.41 7.81
CA LEU A 21 -7.79 -3.56 8.19
C LEU A 21 -9.10 -4.06 7.55
N GLY A 22 -9.08 -4.47 6.28
CA GLY A 22 -10.26 -5.04 5.62
C GLY A 22 -10.77 -6.31 6.30
N ILE A 23 -9.87 -7.13 6.83
CA ILE A 23 -10.23 -8.33 7.62
C ILE A 23 -10.86 -7.96 8.96
N LEU A 24 -10.22 -7.06 9.70
CA LEU A 24 -10.60 -6.72 11.08
C LEU A 24 -11.94 -5.97 11.14
N ILE A 25 -12.21 -5.11 10.15
CA ILE A 25 -13.46 -4.37 10.04
C ILE A 25 -14.57 -5.22 9.40
N GLY A 26 -14.18 -6.22 8.60
CA GLY A 26 -15.08 -7.25 8.10
C GLY A 26 -15.23 -8.41 9.09
N LYS A 27 -15.21 -9.63 8.55
CA LYS A 27 -15.27 -10.85 9.35
C LYS A 27 -14.11 -11.77 9.00
N TRP A 28 -13.39 -12.27 10.01
CA TRP A 28 -12.33 -13.26 9.84
C TRP A 28 -12.87 -14.63 9.40
N THR A 29 -12.10 -15.29 8.53
CA THR A 29 -12.24 -16.70 8.16
C THR A 29 -10.88 -17.30 7.85
N TRP A 30 -10.74 -18.63 8.01
CA TRP A 30 -9.49 -19.34 7.71
C TRP A 30 -9.06 -19.23 6.23
N TYR A 31 -10.00 -19.00 5.31
CA TYR A 31 -9.70 -18.78 3.89
C TYR A 31 -8.95 -17.47 3.61
N HIS A 32 -8.86 -16.55 4.58
CA HIS A 32 -7.98 -15.38 4.45
C HIS A 32 -6.50 -15.73 4.43
N ILE A 33 -6.11 -16.87 5.00
CA ILE A 33 -4.71 -17.33 4.97
C ILE A 33 -4.27 -17.60 3.52
N PRO A 34 -4.94 -18.49 2.75
CA PRO A 34 -4.59 -18.68 1.35
C PRO A 34 -4.79 -17.41 0.51
N LEU A 35 -5.80 -16.58 0.81
CA LEU A 35 -5.95 -15.27 0.14
C LEU A 35 -4.73 -14.36 0.36
N PHE A 36 -4.27 -14.25 1.60
CA PHE A 36 -3.10 -13.44 1.95
C PHE A 36 -1.82 -14.01 1.33
N LEU A 37 -1.67 -15.34 1.31
CA LEU A 37 -0.53 -15.97 0.64
C LEU A 37 -0.55 -15.67 -0.87
N ALA A 38 -1.71 -15.79 -1.54
CA ALA A 38 -1.82 -15.41 -2.94
C ALA A 38 -1.43 -13.95 -3.17
N TRP A 39 -1.93 -13.05 -2.31
CA TRP A 39 -1.62 -11.62 -2.33
C TRP A 39 -0.13 -11.32 -2.14
N LEU A 40 0.49 -11.93 -1.13
CA LEU A 40 1.91 -11.80 -0.82
C LEU A 40 2.77 -12.33 -1.98
N PHE A 41 2.46 -13.50 -2.52
CA PHE A 41 3.24 -14.11 -3.60
C PHE A 41 3.05 -13.39 -4.94
N VAL A 42 1.90 -12.79 -5.22
CA VAL A 42 1.71 -11.86 -6.36
C VAL A 42 2.63 -10.66 -6.24
N TYR A 43 2.69 -10.05 -5.05
CA TYR A 43 3.58 -8.93 -4.79
C TYR A 43 5.06 -9.34 -4.97
N LEU A 44 5.44 -10.51 -4.43
CA LEU A 44 6.78 -11.07 -4.63
C LEU A 44 7.09 -11.39 -6.09
N ALA A 45 6.12 -11.89 -6.88
CA ALA A 45 6.26 -12.18 -8.31
C ALA A 45 6.40 -10.90 -9.15
N THR A 46 5.76 -9.80 -8.72
CA THR A 46 5.80 -8.53 -9.44
C THR A 46 7.22 -8.01 -9.60
N TYR A 47 8.05 -8.09 -8.55
CA TYR A 47 9.44 -7.59 -8.62
C TYR A 47 10.34 -8.29 -9.66
N PRO A 48 10.50 -9.64 -9.66
CA PRO A 48 11.26 -10.33 -10.70
C PRO A 48 10.68 -10.10 -12.10
N LEU A 49 9.35 -10.00 -12.26
CA LEU A 49 8.75 -9.64 -13.54
C LEU A 49 9.22 -8.25 -14.01
N LEU A 50 9.14 -7.24 -13.14
CA LEU A 50 9.61 -5.89 -13.47
C LEU A 50 11.12 -5.85 -13.76
N MET A 51 11.93 -6.64 -13.06
CA MET A 51 13.37 -6.78 -13.34
C MET A 51 13.63 -7.48 -14.69
N TYR A 52 12.84 -8.50 -15.02
CA TYR A 52 12.92 -9.16 -16.32
C TYR A 52 12.59 -8.20 -17.46
N VAL A 53 11.54 -7.39 -17.32
CA VAL A 53 11.16 -6.35 -18.28
C VAL A 53 12.31 -5.37 -18.55
N LYS A 54 13.10 -5.04 -17.54
CA LYS A 54 14.29 -4.19 -17.68
C LYS A 54 15.50 -4.90 -18.27
N GLN A 55 15.66 -6.20 -17.98
CA GLN A 55 16.84 -7.00 -18.31
C GLN A 55 16.40 -8.35 -18.89
N PRO A 56 15.79 -8.39 -20.10
CA PRO A 56 15.17 -9.60 -20.64
C PRO A 56 16.16 -10.73 -20.96
N ARG A 57 17.45 -10.41 -21.03
CA ARG A 57 18.55 -11.38 -21.17
C ARG A 57 18.78 -12.21 -19.91
N LYS A 58 18.42 -11.71 -18.71
CA LYS A 58 18.59 -12.42 -17.44
C LYS A 58 17.37 -13.31 -17.15
N LYS A 59 17.32 -14.46 -17.81
CA LYS A 59 16.22 -15.44 -17.72
C LYS A 59 15.95 -15.94 -16.30
N TYR A 60 16.92 -15.88 -15.39
CA TYR A 60 16.71 -16.20 -13.97
C TYR A 60 15.57 -15.39 -13.32
N TYR A 61 15.35 -14.14 -13.69
CA TYR A 61 14.22 -13.36 -13.17
C TYR A 61 12.88 -13.97 -13.58
N LEU A 62 12.78 -14.48 -14.80
CA LEU A 62 11.57 -15.15 -15.28
C LEU A 62 11.32 -16.46 -14.52
N HIS A 63 12.36 -17.21 -14.16
CA HIS A 63 12.24 -18.39 -13.32
C HIS A 63 11.74 -18.04 -11.91
N CYS A 64 12.29 -16.99 -11.28
CA CYS A 64 11.80 -16.49 -10.00
C CYS A 64 10.33 -16.03 -10.07
N PHE A 65 9.94 -15.35 -11.16
CA PHE A 65 8.55 -14.97 -11.40
C PHE A 65 7.65 -16.20 -11.44
N PHE A 66 7.97 -17.21 -12.26
CA PHE A 66 7.15 -18.42 -12.36
C PHE A 66 7.08 -19.21 -11.05
N LEU A 67 8.15 -19.21 -10.25
CA LEU A 67 8.14 -19.85 -8.93
C LEU A 67 7.19 -19.16 -7.94
N TYR A 68 7.19 -17.82 -7.87
CA TYR A 68 6.23 -17.11 -7.02
C TYR A 68 4.81 -17.14 -7.59
N PHE A 69 4.68 -17.12 -8.91
CA PHE A 69 3.40 -17.17 -9.60
C PHE A 69 2.73 -18.55 -9.47
N SER A 70 3.48 -19.66 -9.47
CA SER A 70 2.89 -20.98 -9.24
C SER A 70 2.30 -21.11 -7.84
N VAL A 71 3.00 -20.61 -6.81
CA VAL A 71 2.48 -20.55 -5.43
C VAL A 71 1.24 -19.66 -5.36
N THR A 72 1.26 -18.51 -6.06
CA THR A 72 0.09 -17.64 -6.20
C THR A 72 -1.10 -18.43 -6.73
N CYS A 73 -0.94 -19.15 -7.85
CA CYS A 73 -2.05 -19.87 -8.48
C CYS A 73 -2.68 -20.89 -7.53
N VAL A 74 -1.85 -21.67 -6.81
CA VAL A 74 -2.34 -22.67 -5.85
C VAL A 74 -3.15 -22.00 -4.74
N CYS A 75 -2.60 -20.95 -4.11
CA CYS A 75 -3.28 -20.22 -3.04
C CYS A 75 -4.54 -19.49 -3.54
N ALA A 76 -4.49 -18.92 -4.75
CA ALA A 76 -5.60 -18.22 -5.37
C ALA A 76 -6.75 -19.17 -5.70
N ILE A 77 -6.48 -20.38 -6.19
CA ILE A 77 -7.52 -21.40 -6.44
C ILE A 77 -8.28 -21.69 -5.14
N ILE A 78 -7.57 -21.89 -4.02
CA ILE A 78 -8.21 -22.13 -2.72
C ILE A 78 -9.08 -20.94 -2.31
N ALA A 79 -8.62 -19.71 -2.51
CA ALA A 79 -9.40 -18.51 -2.21
C ALA A 79 -10.63 -18.37 -3.13
N LEU A 80 -10.49 -18.66 -4.43
CA LEU A 80 -11.56 -18.57 -5.43
C LEU A 80 -12.66 -19.62 -5.20
N ILE A 81 -12.35 -20.78 -4.61
CA ILE A 81 -13.36 -21.75 -4.18
C ILE A 81 -14.29 -21.14 -3.12
N TYR A 82 -13.75 -20.31 -2.22
CA TYR A 82 -14.54 -19.66 -1.18
C TYR A 82 -15.38 -18.50 -1.75
N GLU A 83 -14.76 -17.61 -2.52
CA GLU A 83 -15.44 -16.46 -3.13
C GLU A 83 -14.83 -16.11 -4.49
N TRP A 84 -15.41 -16.64 -5.57
CA TRP A 84 -14.87 -16.50 -6.93
C TRP A 84 -14.97 -15.08 -7.49
N ARG A 85 -15.92 -14.26 -7.00
CA ARG A 85 -16.16 -12.90 -7.53
C ARG A 85 -14.98 -11.96 -7.27
N ILE A 86 -14.03 -12.33 -6.41
CA ILE A 86 -12.79 -11.55 -6.23
C ILE A 86 -11.98 -11.39 -7.53
N VAL A 87 -12.19 -12.26 -8.53
CA VAL A 87 -11.55 -12.16 -9.85
C VAL A 87 -11.84 -10.82 -10.54
N PHE A 88 -13.02 -10.23 -10.32
CA PHE A 88 -13.36 -8.93 -10.92
C PHE A 88 -12.47 -7.79 -10.40
N PHE A 89 -12.07 -7.84 -9.14
CA PHE A 89 -11.10 -6.89 -8.59
C PHE A 89 -9.73 -7.06 -9.23
N SER A 90 -9.29 -8.29 -9.49
CA SER A 90 -8.04 -8.57 -10.22
C SER A 90 -8.05 -7.95 -11.63
N ILE A 91 -9.20 -7.93 -12.31
CA ILE A 91 -9.35 -7.27 -13.61
C ILE A 91 -9.20 -5.75 -13.46
N ILE A 92 -9.83 -5.14 -12.45
CA ILE A 92 -9.73 -3.69 -12.14
C ILE A 92 -8.27 -3.29 -11.83
N MET A 93 -7.47 -4.21 -11.28
CA MET A 93 -6.06 -3.96 -10.97
C MET A 93 -5.16 -3.92 -12.22
N LEU A 94 -5.56 -4.51 -13.35
CA LEU A 94 -4.72 -4.64 -14.54
C LEU A 94 -4.20 -3.29 -15.10
N PRO A 95 -5.02 -2.23 -15.27
CA PRO A 95 -4.52 -0.94 -15.76
C PRO A 95 -3.42 -0.34 -14.88
N PHE A 96 -3.57 -0.41 -13.56
CA PHE A 96 -2.57 0.10 -12.60
C PHE A 96 -1.29 -0.74 -12.61
N PHE A 97 -1.42 -2.04 -12.84
CA PHE A 97 -0.28 -2.92 -13.01
C PHE A 97 0.47 -2.63 -14.32
N PHE A 98 -0.24 -2.37 -15.42
CA PHE A 98 0.39 -1.97 -16.68
C PHE A 98 1.12 -0.63 -16.57
N MET A 99 0.61 0.32 -15.79
CA MET A 99 1.34 1.53 -15.45
C MET A 99 2.66 1.23 -14.72
N ASN A 100 2.67 0.27 -13.79
CA ASN A 100 3.90 -0.18 -13.14
C ASN A 100 4.92 -0.76 -14.13
N ILE A 101 4.47 -1.55 -15.10
CA ILE A 101 5.33 -2.08 -16.17
C ILE A 101 5.87 -0.93 -17.04
N TYR A 102 5.02 0.03 -17.41
CA TYR A 102 5.40 1.18 -18.23
C TYR A 102 6.50 2.02 -17.57
N PHE A 103 6.38 2.34 -16.28
CA PHE A 103 7.41 3.07 -15.54
C PHE A 103 8.67 2.23 -15.30
N SER A 104 8.53 0.92 -15.11
CA SER A 104 9.69 0.02 -15.01
C SER A 104 10.50 -0.02 -16.31
N ARG A 105 9.85 -0.09 -17.48
CA ARG A 105 10.54 -0.04 -18.80
C ARG A 105 11.38 1.22 -18.97
N GLN A 106 10.86 2.35 -18.51
CA GLN A 106 11.55 3.65 -18.53
C GLN A 106 12.60 3.80 -17.42
N LYS A 107 12.77 2.80 -16.55
CA LYS A 107 13.65 2.87 -15.37
C LYS A 107 13.29 4.04 -14.42
N ASN A 108 12.00 4.40 -14.38
CA ASN A 108 11.46 5.48 -13.58
C ASN A 108 10.41 4.96 -12.58
N GLU A 109 10.73 3.88 -11.84
CA GLU A 109 9.78 3.28 -10.88
C GLU A 109 9.45 4.20 -9.70
N ARG A 110 10.20 5.29 -9.56
CA ARG A 110 10.07 6.27 -8.47
C ARG A 110 9.24 7.49 -8.87
N ALA A 111 8.63 7.47 -10.04
CA ALA A 111 7.67 8.47 -10.46
C ALA A 111 6.48 8.51 -9.48
N LEU A 112 5.99 9.72 -9.18
CA LEU A 112 4.86 9.89 -8.27
C LEU A 112 3.61 9.17 -8.77
N LEU A 113 3.34 9.21 -10.08
CA LEU A 113 2.20 8.50 -10.67
C LEU A 113 2.31 6.98 -10.48
N ASN A 114 3.52 6.43 -10.58
CA ASN A 114 3.76 5.02 -10.32
C ASN A 114 3.50 4.65 -8.86
N ASP A 115 3.97 5.50 -7.93
CA ASP A 115 3.73 5.33 -6.50
C ASP A 115 2.21 5.38 -6.20
N ILE A 116 1.46 6.30 -6.82
CA ILE A 116 -0.01 6.39 -6.69
C ILE A 116 -0.69 5.11 -7.21
N CYS A 117 -0.32 4.63 -8.40
CA CYS A 117 -0.89 3.39 -8.95
C CYS A 117 -0.62 2.19 -8.02
N ALA A 118 0.57 2.12 -7.42
CA ALA A 118 0.89 1.07 -6.46
C ALA A 118 0.04 1.17 -5.19
N ILE A 119 -0.16 2.37 -4.63
CA ILE A 119 -1.03 2.57 -3.46
C ILE A 119 -2.47 2.15 -3.77
N VAL A 120 -2.98 2.47 -4.95
CA VAL A 120 -4.33 2.04 -5.38
C VAL A 120 -4.41 0.51 -5.44
N LEU A 121 -3.41 -0.17 -6.02
CA LEU A 121 -3.36 -1.64 -6.03
C LEU A 121 -3.44 -2.21 -4.61
N PHE A 122 -2.68 -1.64 -3.67
CA PHE A 122 -2.68 -2.08 -2.28
C PHE A 122 -4.02 -1.83 -1.56
N CYS A 123 -4.66 -0.69 -1.83
CA CYS A 123 -6.00 -0.39 -1.29
C CYS A 123 -7.06 -1.35 -1.85
N ILE A 124 -6.98 -1.70 -3.13
CA ILE A 124 -7.85 -2.74 -3.73
C ILE A 124 -7.63 -4.09 -3.02
N GLY A 125 -6.39 -4.44 -2.65
CA GLY A 125 -6.10 -5.61 -1.83
C GLY A 125 -6.85 -5.61 -0.48
N GLY A 126 -6.97 -4.45 0.16
CA GLY A 126 -7.81 -4.27 1.36
C GLY A 126 -9.31 -4.41 1.08
N ILE A 127 -9.80 -3.88 -0.04
CA ILE A 127 -11.19 -4.06 -0.45
C ILE A 127 -11.49 -5.54 -0.71
N ILE A 128 -10.56 -6.25 -1.37
CA ILE A 128 -10.69 -7.69 -1.63
C ILE A 128 -10.81 -8.45 -0.31
N SER A 129 -9.96 -8.17 0.69
CA SER A 129 -9.99 -8.90 1.96
C SER A 129 -11.30 -8.71 2.72
N TYR A 130 -11.87 -7.50 2.71
CA TYR A 130 -13.19 -7.24 3.30
C TYR A 130 -14.33 -7.91 2.50
N TYR A 131 -14.35 -7.70 1.18
CA TYR A 131 -15.37 -8.25 0.30
C TYR A 131 -15.40 -9.78 0.37
N PHE A 132 -14.25 -10.41 0.62
CA PHE A 132 -14.11 -11.86 0.67
C PHE A 132 -15.14 -12.54 1.58
N THR A 133 -15.46 -11.94 2.73
CA THR A 133 -16.47 -12.47 3.66
C THR A 133 -17.76 -11.67 3.68
N MET A 134 -17.67 -10.35 3.54
CA MET A 134 -18.82 -9.45 3.63
C MET A 134 -19.65 -9.45 2.34
N LYS A 135 -19.07 -9.86 1.20
CA LYS A 135 -19.70 -9.99 -0.12
C LYS A 135 -20.36 -8.70 -0.62
N THR A 136 -19.91 -7.57 -0.10
CA THR A 136 -20.37 -6.24 -0.43
C THR A 136 -19.22 -5.25 -0.36
N VAL A 137 -19.35 -4.15 -1.08
CA VAL A 137 -18.48 -2.97 -0.96
C VAL A 137 -19.35 -1.86 -0.40
N ASP A 138 -19.30 -1.70 0.92
CA ASP A 138 -20.11 -0.72 1.64
C ASP A 138 -19.29 0.51 2.07
N LYS A 139 -19.94 1.40 2.83
CA LYS A 139 -19.31 2.63 3.32
C LYS A 139 -18.07 2.34 4.19
N ASN A 140 -18.08 1.26 4.97
CA ASN A 140 -17.02 0.96 5.92
C ASN A 140 -15.71 0.67 5.19
N ILE A 141 -15.75 -0.25 4.22
CA ILE A 141 -14.53 -0.58 3.47
C ILE A 141 -14.08 0.57 2.55
N LEU A 142 -15.00 1.35 1.99
CA LEU A 142 -14.64 2.54 1.21
C LEU A 142 -13.94 3.58 2.08
N MET A 143 -14.35 3.74 3.34
CA MET A 143 -13.70 4.64 4.29
C MET A 143 -12.30 4.14 4.67
N VAL A 144 -12.12 2.84 4.92
CA VAL A 144 -10.80 2.23 5.16
C VAL A 144 -9.85 2.40 3.97
N ALA A 145 -10.34 2.11 2.76
CA ALA A 145 -9.56 2.23 1.54
C ALA A 145 -9.16 3.69 1.30
N THR A 146 -10.07 4.64 1.54
CA THR A 146 -9.80 6.08 1.42
C THR A 146 -8.78 6.56 2.44
N MET A 147 -8.93 6.19 3.72
CA MET A 147 -7.96 6.54 4.76
C MET A 147 -6.58 5.95 4.47
N SER A 148 -6.53 4.68 4.05
CA SER A 148 -5.29 4.00 3.68
C SER A 148 -4.62 4.70 2.49
N PHE A 149 -5.38 5.03 1.45
CA PHE A 149 -4.87 5.77 0.30
C PHE A 149 -4.28 7.12 0.72
N LEU A 150 -5.03 7.92 1.49
CA LEU A 150 -4.61 9.25 1.94
C LEU A 150 -3.36 9.17 2.83
N TYR A 151 -3.30 8.18 3.71
CA TYR A 151 -2.16 7.93 4.57
C TYR A 151 -0.89 7.61 3.77
N PHE A 152 -0.95 6.62 2.88
CA PHE A 152 0.21 6.16 2.10
C PHE A 152 0.63 7.17 1.03
N MET A 153 -0.28 7.98 0.53
CA MET A 153 0.04 9.11 -0.35
C MET A 153 0.81 10.19 0.42
N GLY A 154 0.40 10.52 1.66
CA GLY A 154 1.14 11.42 2.53
C GLY A 154 2.55 10.91 2.87
N SER A 155 2.66 9.63 3.22
CA SER A 155 3.95 8.94 3.40
C SER A 155 4.85 9.08 2.18
N THR A 156 4.30 8.92 0.96
CA THR A 156 5.06 9.09 -0.29
C THR A 156 5.63 10.50 -0.43
N PHE A 157 4.83 11.54 -0.15
CA PHE A 157 5.32 12.92 -0.18
C PHE A 157 6.40 13.16 0.88
N TYR A 158 6.20 12.69 2.11
CA TYR A 158 7.17 12.81 3.17
C TYR A 158 8.51 12.14 2.80
N VAL A 159 8.48 10.88 2.37
CA VAL A 159 9.69 10.13 2.02
C VAL A 159 10.43 10.80 0.86
N LYS A 160 9.71 11.33 -0.13
CA LYS A 160 10.31 12.13 -1.20
C LYS A 160 11.01 13.37 -0.62
N THR A 161 10.37 14.14 0.26
CA THR A 161 11.00 15.31 0.92
C THR A 161 12.18 14.98 1.83
N MET A 162 12.31 13.76 2.34
CA MET A 162 13.41 13.40 3.24
C MET A 162 14.59 12.76 2.54
N ILE A 163 14.36 12.06 1.42
CA ILE A 163 15.38 11.21 0.77
C ILE A 163 15.76 11.73 -0.61
N ARG A 164 14.80 11.83 -1.53
CA ARG A 164 15.08 12.05 -2.97
C ARG A 164 15.05 13.52 -3.36
N GLU A 165 14.11 14.26 -2.79
CA GLU A 165 13.78 15.65 -3.11
C GLU A 165 14.12 16.58 -1.94
N LYS A 166 15.15 16.22 -1.16
CA LYS A 166 15.45 16.80 0.15
C LYS A 166 15.68 18.30 0.16
N LYS A 167 16.19 18.84 -0.94
CA LYS A 167 16.48 20.27 -1.11
C LYS A 167 15.47 20.97 -2.02
N ASN A 168 14.37 20.31 -2.39
CA ASN A 168 13.41 20.82 -3.35
C ASN A 168 12.26 21.55 -2.63
N PRO A 169 12.19 22.90 -2.71
CA PRO A 169 11.15 23.66 -2.02
C PRO A 169 9.75 23.34 -2.55
N LYS A 170 9.61 22.93 -3.81
CA LYS A 170 8.30 22.54 -4.37
C LYS A 170 7.76 21.30 -3.67
N TYR A 171 8.58 20.27 -3.48
CA TYR A 171 8.17 19.06 -2.76
C TYR A 171 7.88 19.34 -1.28
N ARG A 172 8.60 20.28 -0.65
CA ARG A 172 8.25 20.77 0.70
C ARG A 172 6.82 21.30 0.72
N PHE A 173 6.51 22.27 -0.15
CA PHE A 173 5.20 22.89 -0.17
C PHE A 173 4.09 21.88 -0.47
N VAL A 174 4.30 20.99 -1.44
CA VAL A 174 3.34 19.91 -1.74
C VAL A 174 3.11 19.02 -0.51
N SER A 175 4.18 18.60 0.17
CA SER A 175 4.06 17.76 1.36
C SER A 175 3.32 18.48 2.50
N TRP A 176 3.73 19.70 2.85
CA TRP A 176 3.09 20.45 3.94
C TRP A 176 1.64 20.77 3.63
N TRP A 177 1.35 21.26 2.42
CA TRP A 177 -0.01 21.58 2.01
C TRP A 177 -0.91 20.34 2.03
N TYR A 178 -0.41 19.21 1.51
CA TYR A 178 -1.13 17.95 1.54
C TYR A 178 -1.50 17.53 2.97
N HIS A 179 -0.53 17.50 3.89
CA HIS A 179 -0.78 17.05 5.25
C HIS A 179 -1.66 18.03 6.03
N SER A 180 -1.46 19.34 5.86
CA SER A 180 -2.28 20.36 6.50
C SER A 180 -3.72 20.30 6.01
N LEU A 181 -3.94 20.22 4.69
CA LEU A 181 -5.28 20.07 4.13
C LEU A 181 -5.92 18.75 4.57
N LEU A 182 -5.18 17.65 4.62
CA LEU A 182 -5.71 16.37 5.06
C LEU A 182 -6.22 16.43 6.51
N VAL A 183 -5.45 17.06 7.41
CA VAL A 183 -5.87 17.27 8.80
C VAL A 183 -7.07 18.22 8.89
N SER A 184 -7.08 19.33 8.15
CA SER A 184 -8.21 20.26 8.13
C SER A 184 -9.48 19.62 7.57
N ALA A 185 -9.38 18.87 6.46
CA ALA A 185 -10.51 18.20 5.83
C ALA A 185 -11.08 17.09 6.73
N THR A 186 -10.22 16.31 7.38
CA THR A 186 -10.68 15.27 8.31
C THR A 186 -11.31 15.85 9.56
N LEU A 187 -10.87 17.03 10.03
CA LEU A 187 -11.49 17.74 11.16
C LEU A 187 -12.93 18.15 10.89
N ILE A 188 -13.24 18.53 9.64
CA ILE A 188 -14.61 18.83 9.21
C ILE A 188 -15.49 17.57 9.22
N VAL A 189 -14.91 16.41 8.89
CA VAL A 189 -15.63 15.13 8.86
C VAL A 189 -15.86 14.57 10.26
N SER A 190 -14.80 14.47 11.07
CA SER A 190 -14.84 13.97 12.44
C SER A 190 -13.51 14.24 13.15
N PRO A 191 -13.51 14.86 14.35
CA PRO A 191 -12.29 15.04 15.15
C PRO A 191 -11.55 13.72 15.43
N TRP A 192 -12.28 12.61 15.54
CA TRP A 192 -11.70 11.28 15.77
C TRP A 192 -10.90 10.78 14.57
N VAL A 193 -11.40 11.02 13.36
CA VAL A 193 -10.67 10.70 12.12
C VAL A 193 -9.41 11.57 12.00
N THR A 194 -9.44 12.82 12.45
CA THR A 194 -8.27 13.70 12.44
C THR A 194 -7.09 13.13 13.21
N ILE A 195 -7.35 12.50 14.37
CA ILE A 195 -6.32 11.92 15.24
C ILE A 195 -5.40 10.98 14.45
N ILE A 196 -5.96 10.18 13.54
CA ILE A 196 -5.22 9.23 12.67
C ILE A 196 -4.08 9.92 11.90
N PHE A 197 -4.27 11.18 11.48
CA PHE A 197 -3.36 11.89 10.57
C PHE A 197 -2.44 12.91 11.28
N ILE A 198 -2.70 13.23 12.55
CA ILE A 198 -1.91 14.23 13.31
C ILE A 198 -0.41 13.89 13.33
N PRO A 199 0.04 12.67 13.66
CA PRO A 199 1.47 12.36 13.66
C PRO A 199 2.11 12.50 12.27
N SER A 200 1.35 12.24 11.20
CA SER A 200 1.79 12.41 9.82
C SER A 200 2.01 13.89 9.47
N LEU A 201 1.14 14.79 9.94
CA LEU A 201 1.35 16.23 9.80
C LEU A 201 2.58 16.69 10.60
N ILE A 202 2.65 16.36 11.90
CA ILE A 202 3.73 16.79 12.78
C ILE A 202 5.09 16.39 12.20
N ARG A 203 5.25 15.11 11.83
CA ARG A 203 6.52 14.61 11.28
C ARG A 203 6.88 15.27 9.94
N SER A 204 5.89 15.60 9.10
CA SER A 204 6.13 16.25 7.80
C SER A 204 6.71 17.65 7.94
N ILE A 205 6.32 18.38 9.00
CA ILE A 205 6.80 19.75 9.28
C ILE A 205 8.10 19.71 10.07
N VAL A 206 8.12 19.02 11.22
CA VAL A 206 9.22 19.06 12.18
C VAL A 206 10.50 18.46 11.63
N LEU A 207 10.40 17.41 10.81
CA LEU A 207 11.57 16.67 10.32
C LEU A 207 12.08 17.18 8.97
N TYR A 208 11.32 18.01 8.27
CA TYR A 208 11.74 18.57 6.98
C TYR A 208 13.10 19.29 7.12
N GLY A 209 13.98 19.09 6.15
CA GLY A 209 15.31 19.72 6.11
C GLY A 209 16.33 19.15 7.10
N ARG A 210 15.92 18.29 8.04
CA ARG A 210 16.85 17.65 8.98
C ARG A 210 17.71 16.58 8.28
N ASN A 211 18.97 16.46 8.72
CA ASN A 211 19.90 15.43 8.25
C ASN A 211 19.65 14.08 8.95
N ILE A 212 18.52 13.45 8.62
CA ILE A 212 18.15 12.12 9.12
C ILE A 212 18.60 11.05 8.12
N SER A 213 19.15 9.94 8.62
CA SER A 213 19.58 8.82 7.78
C SER A 213 18.38 8.05 7.20
N ILE A 214 18.57 7.41 6.03
CA ILE A 214 17.52 6.62 5.35
C ILE A 214 16.92 5.55 6.28
N LEU A 215 17.76 4.88 7.09
CA LEU A 215 17.31 3.89 8.07
C LEU A 215 16.37 4.50 9.12
N LYS A 216 16.74 5.65 9.69
CA LYS A 216 15.91 6.35 10.68
C LYS A 216 14.60 6.84 10.08
N VAL A 217 14.60 7.34 8.83
CA VAL A 217 13.37 7.67 8.10
C VAL A 217 12.48 6.44 7.95
N GLY A 218 13.05 5.29 7.59
CA GLY A 218 12.32 4.02 7.50
C GLY A 218 11.70 3.58 8.83
N ILE A 219 12.44 3.68 9.94
CA ILE A 219 11.92 3.37 11.29
C ILE A 219 10.76 4.31 11.65
N LEU A 220 10.88 5.60 11.37
CA LEU A 220 9.80 6.57 11.62
C LEU A 220 8.55 6.27 10.78
N GLU A 221 8.71 5.84 9.52
CA GLU A 221 7.57 5.39 8.71
C GLU A 221 6.90 4.16 9.31
N ILE A 222 7.67 3.21 9.84
CA ILE A 222 7.12 2.01 10.51
C ILE A 222 6.31 2.42 11.74
N ILE A 223 6.88 3.26 12.62
CA ILE A 223 6.20 3.75 13.83
C ILE A 223 4.90 4.48 13.46
N ASN A 224 4.95 5.38 12.47
CA ASN A 224 3.78 6.12 12.02
C ASN A 224 2.72 5.22 11.38
N SER A 225 3.14 4.14 10.72
CA SER A 225 2.22 3.18 10.08
C SER A 225 1.55 2.27 11.10
N ILE A 226 2.27 1.88 12.16
CA ILE A 226 1.70 1.18 13.32
C ILE A 226 0.69 2.08 14.02
N TYR A 227 1.03 3.35 14.25
CA TYR A 227 0.09 4.32 14.82
C TYR A 227 -1.16 4.44 13.94
N PHE A 228 -1.01 4.66 12.64
CA PHE A 228 -2.12 4.74 11.70
C PHE A 228 -3.03 3.52 11.78
N PHE A 229 -2.44 2.31 11.80
CA PHE A 229 -3.18 1.06 11.90
C PHE A 229 -4.00 0.97 13.19
N ILE A 230 -3.36 1.19 14.35
CA ILE A 230 -4.01 1.12 15.66
C ILE A 230 -5.10 2.20 15.79
N ALA A 231 -4.78 3.45 15.43
CA ALA A 231 -5.72 4.55 15.51
C ALA A 231 -6.92 4.33 14.59
N THR A 232 -6.72 3.78 13.40
CA THR A 232 -7.83 3.45 12.48
C THR A 232 -8.76 2.41 13.09
N ILE A 233 -8.23 1.35 13.70
CA ILE A 233 -9.05 0.32 14.37
C ILE A 233 -9.87 0.94 15.51
N LEU A 234 -9.22 1.69 16.41
CA LEU A 234 -9.89 2.32 17.54
C LEU A 234 -10.97 3.31 17.07
N VAL A 235 -10.67 4.10 16.03
CA VAL A 235 -11.65 5.06 15.50
C VAL A 235 -12.84 4.36 14.86
N PHE A 236 -12.60 3.24 14.16
CA PHE A 236 -13.69 2.44 13.61
C PHE A 236 -14.56 1.81 14.68
N GLU A 237 -13.96 1.21 15.70
CA GLU A 237 -14.65 0.49 16.78
C GLU A 237 -15.46 1.42 17.70
N PHE A 238 -14.96 2.62 18.00
CA PHE A 238 -15.59 3.50 18.98
C PHE A 238 -16.41 4.66 18.39
N PHE A 239 -16.18 5.03 17.13
CA PHE A 239 -16.74 6.28 16.58
C PHE A 239 -17.35 6.16 15.17
N ILE A 240 -17.29 5.00 14.53
CA ILE A 240 -17.87 4.79 13.19
C ILE A 240 -18.87 3.62 13.18
N SER A 241 -18.53 2.48 13.80
CA SER A 241 -19.39 1.29 13.84
C SER A 241 -20.63 1.45 14.69
#